data_AF-A0A7W0NSG0-F1
#
_entry.id   AF-A0A7W0NSG0-F1
#
_cell.length_a   1.000
_cell.length_b   1.000
_cell.length_c   1.000
_cell.angle_alpha   90.00
_cell.angle_beta   90.00
_cell.angle_gamma   90.00
#
_symmetry.space_group_name_H-M   'P 1'
#
loop_
_entity.id
_entity.type
_entity.pdbx_description
1 polymer ?
#
loop_
_entity_poly.entity_id
_entity_poly.type
_entity_poly.pdbx_seq_one_letter_code
_entity_poly.pdbx_strand_id
1 'polypeptide(L)'
;MKLPWCKFYPRDWIGDAELRSLGYAARGLWADMLCLMYSGKRTGYLVVGGKALSPEDLARQTGGDPGEVKRLLKQLESAGVFSRDSQGIIYSRRAVRDIAESARKSAAGKLGGNPLLKQAVKQRRGSSAPDSLKPIFQKPEATTTTKSCRTNSRTEAAGFSLAQVKAAFAEVGRSELANEFFDYNEARGWEKVRDLSAMTRLFIRRHEERQAKRTNGTRKRSHPAKPSGNIPYADGCQPR
;
A
#
# COMPACT_ATOMS: atom_id res chain seq x y z
N MET A 1 -8.28 5.89 22.93
CA MET A 1 -7.18 6.14 23.90
C MET A 1 -6.33 7.27 23.37
N LYS A 2 -5.99 8.26 24.21
CA LYS A 2 -5.03 9.30 23.87
C LYS A 2 -3.62 8.72 24.01
N LEU A 3 -2.80 8.81 22.97
CA LEU A 3 -1.41 8.36 23.01
C LEU A 3 -0.55 9.48 23.58
N PRO A 4 0.34 9.23 24.57
CA PRO A 4 1.18 10.28 25.14
C PRO A 4 2.35 10.69 24.24
N TRP A 5 2.48 10.04 23.07
CA TRP A 5 3.54 10.26 22.10
C TRP A 5 2.99 10.13 20.68
N CYS A 6 3.70 10.70 19.70
CA CYS A 6 3.43 10.49 18.28
C CYS A 6 4.69 9.99 17.58
N LYS A 7 4.51 9.27 16.47
CA LYS A 7 5.63 8.79 15.65
C LYS A 7 6.18 9.94 14.81
N PHE A 8 7.46 10.22 14.97
CA PHE A 8 8.16 11.22 14.18
C PHE A 8 9.14 10.54 13.24
N TYR A 9 9.07 10.88 11.94
CA TYR A 9 9.93 10.32 10.91
C TYR A 9 10.77 11.45 10.30
N PRO A 10 12.05 11.59 10.69
CA PRO A 10 12.91 12.67 10.20
C PRO A 10 13.01 12.70 8.67
N ARG A 11 13.01 11.53 8.02
CA ARG A 11 13.02 11.43 6.55
C ARG A 11 11.81 12.09 5.91
N ASP A 12 10.61 11.86 6.45
CA ASP A 12 9.40 12.43 5.89
C ASP A 12 9.32 13.93 6.19
N TRP A 13 9.77 14.35 7.39
CA TRP A 13 9.87 15.77 7.75
C TRP A 13 10.82 16.55 6.83
N ILE A 14 11.97 15.95 6.46
CA ILE A 14 12.93 16.57 5.56
C ILE A 14 12.48 16.46 4.09
N GLY A 15 11.82 15.37 3.72
CA GLY A 15 11.41 15.05 2.35
C GLY A 15 10.07 15.64 1.89
N ASP A 16 9.31 16.29 2.77
CA ASP A 16 8.06 16.95 2.43
C ASP A 16 8.32 18.23 1.61
N ALA A 17 8.16 18.13 0.29
CA ALA A 17 8.42 19.24 -0.63
C ALA A 17 7.47 20.44 -0.42
N GLU A 18 6.20 20.19 -0.11
CA GLU A 18 5.20 21.24 0.16
C GLU A 18 5.63 22.05 1.38
N LEU A 19 5.96 21.38 2.47
CA LEU A 19 6.41 22.02 3.69
C LEU A 19 7.80 22.68 3.55
N ARG A 20 8.69 22.10 2.74
CA ARG A 20 10.05 22.62 2.46
C ARG A 20 10.07 23.86 1.58
N SER A 21 9.04 24.06 0.77
CA SER A 21 8.85 25.30 0.00
C SER A 21 8.57 26.52 0.88
N LEU A 22 8.20 26.31 2.16
CA LEU A 22 7.78 27.35 3.09
C LEU A 22 8.91 27.85 4.01
N GLY A 23 8.73 29.06 4.55
CA GLY A 23 9.64 29.66 5.52
C GLY A 23 9.71 28.88 6.84
N TYR A 24 10.77 29.13 7.63
CA TYR A 24 10.97 28.46 8.93
C TYR A 24 9.81 28.67 9.91
N ALA A 25 9.22 29.87 9.92
CA ALA A 25 8.06 30.19 10.77
C ALA A 25 6.84 29.32 10.46
N ALA A 26 6.50 29.13 9.17
CA ALA A 26 5.39 28.26 8.77
C ALA A 26 5.65 26.79 9.16
N ARG A 27 6.90 26.35 9.02
CA ARG A 27 7.33 24.99 9.44
C ARG A 27 7.24 24.80 10.95
N GLY A 28 7.63 25.80 11.73
CA GLY A 28 7.49 25.83 13.19
C GLY A 28 6.02 25.78 13.62
N LEU A 29 5.19 26.66 13.03
CA LEU A 29 3.76 26.67 13.29
C LEU A 29 3.11 25.31 12.99
N TRP A 30 3.50 24.67 11.89
CA TRP A 30 2.99 23.33 11.57
C TRP A 30 3.42 22.27 12.60
N ALA A 31 4.65 22.33 13.11
CA ALA A 31 5.10 21.44 14.18
C ALA A 31 4.24 21.60 15.45
N ASP A 32 3.97 22.84 15.87
CA ASP A 32 3.12 23.10 17.04
C ASP A 32 1.68 22.65 16.81
N MET A 33 1.14 22.89 15.62
CA MET A 33 -0.19 22.39 15.23
C MET A 33 -0.27 20.86 15.32
N LEU A 34 0.76 20.12 14.88
CA LEU A 34 0.81 18.67 15.02
C LEU A 34 0.79 18.27 16.51
N CYS A 35 1.57 18.92 17.36
CA CYS A 35 1.58 18.67 18.81
C CYS A 35 0.19 18.88 19.44
N LEU A 36 -0.50 19.96 19.06
CA LEU A 36 -1.87 20.23 19.51
C LEU A 36 -2.86 19.17 19.02
N MET A 37 -2.78 18.77 17.74
CA MET A 37 -3.62 17.72 17.17
C MET A 37 -3.42 16.37 17.87
N TYR A 38 -2.19 16.00 18.23
CA TYR A 38 -1.92 14.76 18.96
C TYR A 38 -2.36 14.82 20.43
N SER A 39 -2.31 16.01 21.02
CA SER A 39 -2.77 16.26 22.40
C SER A 39 -4.31 16.37 22.53
N GLY A 40 -5.01 16.63 21.43
CA GLY A 40 -6.47 16.80 21.40
C GLY A 40 -7.26 15.51 21.64
N LYS A 41 -8.57 15.66 21.95
CA LYS A 41 -9.50 14.53 22.09
C LYS A 41 -9.71 13.79 20.76
N ARG A 42 -9.81 14.53 19.66
CA ARG A 42 -9.93 14.03 18.28
C ARG A 42 -8.54 14.10 17.64
N THR A 43 -7.74 13.05 17.84
CA THR A 43 -6.35 13.03 17.37
C THR A 43 -6.27 13.25 15.86
N GLY A 44 -5.34 14.09 15.41
CA GLY A 44 -5.15 14.43 13.99
C GLY A 44 -6.01 15.58 13.47
N TYR A 45 -6.92 16.12 14.29
CA TYR A 45 -7.75 17.28 13.98
C TYR A 45 -7.47 18.43 14.95
N LEU A 46 -7.42 19.65 14.44
CA LEU A 46 -7.15 20.86 15.24
C LEU A 46 -8.43 21.35 15.92
N VAL A 47 -8.81 20.67 17.00
CA VAL A 47 -10.07 20.88 17.72
C VAL A 47 -9.82 21.05 19.20
N VAL A 48 -10.39 22.10 19.79
CA VAL A 48 -10.40 22.33 21.24
C VAL A 48 -11.85 22.47 21.69
N GLY A 49 -12.25 21.72 22.73
CA GLY A 49 -13.63 21.76 23.22
C GLY A 49 -14.71 21.33 22.21
N GLY A 50 -14.35 20.60 21.14
CA GLY A 50 -15.28 20.19 20.08
C GLY A 50 -15.48 21.22 18.97
N LYS A 51 -14.83 22.39 19.04
CA LYS A 51 -14.88 23.45 18.02
C LYS A 51 -13.57 23.53 17.24
N ALA A 52 -13.65 23.97 15.98
CA ALA A 52 -12.49 24.30 15.18
C ALA A 52 -11.66 25.38 15.89
N LEU A 53 -10.35 25.20 15.97
CA LEU A 53 -9.47 26.20 16.58
C LEU A 53 -9.37 27.42 15.65
N SER A 54 -9.72 28.61 16.15
CA SER A 54 -9.58 29.83 15.37
C SER A 54 -8.11 30.24 15.24
N PRO A 55 -7.74 31.07 14.24
CA PRO A 55 -6.39 31.61 14.13
C PRO A 55 -5.95 32.38 15.39
N GLU A 56 -6.87 33.09 16.04
CA GLU A 56 -6.61 33.85 17.26
C GLU A 56 -6.35 32.92 18.45
N ASP A 57 -7.11 31.84 18.57
CA ASP A 57 -6.89 30.82 19.59
C ASP A 57 -5.58 30.07 19.34
N LEU A 58 -5.29 29.74 18.08
CA LEU A 58 -4.04 29.10 17.70
C LEU A 58 -2.84 29.98 18.06
N ALA A 59 -2.91 31.29 17.79
CA ALA A 59 -1.88 32.24 18.18
C ALA A 59 -1.64 32.28 19.69
N ARG A 60 -2.71 32.21 20.51
CA ARG A 60 -2.58 32.09 21.97
C ARG A 60 -1.94 30.77 22.40
N GLN A 61 -2.20 29.67 21.70
CA GLN A 61 -1.62 28.35 22.00
C GLN A 61 -0.15 28.26 21.59
N THR A 62 0.26 28.92 20.51
CA THR A 62 1.64 28.89 19.99
C THR A 62 2.48 30.08 20.45
N GLY A 63 1.90 31.03 21.20
CA GLY A 63 2.58 32.25 21.65
C GLY A 63 2.95 33.22 20.51
N GLY A 64 2.24 33.17 19.39
CA GLY A 64 2.49 34.01 18.21
C GLY A 64 1.56 35.20 18.10
N ASP A 65 1.86 36.12 17.18
CA ASP A 65 0.94 37.20 16.80
C ASP A 65 -0.22 36.65 15.95
N PRO A 66 -1.49 37.00 16.23
CA PRO A 66 -2.64 36.53 15.45
C PRO A 66 -2.57 36.88 13.96
N GLY A 67 -2.04 38.05 13.61
CA GLY A 67 -1.87 38.49 12.23
C GLY A 67 -0.83 37.64 11.49
N GLU A 68 0.30 37.38 12.15
CA GLU A 68 1.31 36.47 11.64
C GLU A 68 0.78 35.04 11.45
N VAL A 69 0.14 34.47 12.47
CA VAL A 69 -0.42 33.11 12.43
C VAL A 69 -1.43 32.98 11.28
N LYS A 70 -2.30 33.98 11.08
CA LYS A 70 -3.26 34.00 9.97
C LYS A 70 -2.56 34.02 8.61
N ARG A 71 -1.47 34.77 8.46
CA ARG A 71 -0.64 34.79 7.24
C ARG A 71 0.02 33.44 6.99
N LEU A 72 0.63 32.84 8.02
CA LEU A 72 1.30 31.54 7.93
C LEU A 72 0.30 30.41 7.62
N LEU A 73 -0.90 30.44 8.22
CA LEU A 73 -1.98 29.49 7.91
C LEU A 73 -2.37 29.53 6.44
N LYS A 74 -2.49 30.72 5.84
CA LYS A 74 -2.77 30.86 4.41
C LYS A 74 -1.65 30.26 3.56
N GLN A 75 -0.38 30.46 3.93
CA GLN A 75 0.75 29.86 3.21
C GLN A 75 0.72 28.33 3.28
N LEU A 76 0.46 27.78 4.46
CA LEU A 76 0.33 26.33 4.67
C LEU A 76 -0.84 25.74 3.87
N GLU A 77 -1.95 26.45 3.81
CA GLU A 77 -3.14 26.06 3.04
C GLU A 77 -2.87 26.10 1.53
N SER A 78 -2.26 27.19 1.03
CA SER A 78 -1.88 27.32 -0.39
C SER A 78 -0.84 26.29 -0.82
N ALA A 79 0.08 25.90 0.05
CA ALA A 79 1.06 24.85 -0.21
C ALA A 79 0.48 23.42 -0.10
N GLY A 80 -0.75 23.28 0.41
CA GLY A 80 -1.43 21.99 0.51
C GLY A 80 -1.03 21.13 1.71
N VAL A 81 -0.25 21.64 2.67
CA VAL A 81 0.32 20.87 3.80
C VAL A 81 -0.76 20.18 4.66
N PHE A 82 -1.92 20.81 4.82
CA PHE A 82 -3.06 20.25 5.53
C PHE A 82 -4.33 20.23 4.67
N SER A 83 -5.38 19.60 5.20
CA SER A 83 -6.72 19.64 4.59
C SER A 83 -7.75 20.11 5.62
N ARG A 84 -8.92 20.58 5.15
CA ARG A 84 -10.07 20.92 5.99
C ARG A 84 -11.21 19.93 5.77
N ASP A 85 -11.92 19.59 6.84
CA ASP A 85 -13.15 18.80 6.71
C ASP A 85 -14.34 19.69 6.28
N SER A 86 -15.53 19.10 6.12
CA SER A 86 -16.74 19.84 5.74
C SER A 86 -17.18 20.89 6.76
N GLN A 87 -16.64 20.84 7.99
CA GLN A 87 -16.88 21.80 9.05
C GLN A 87 -15.77 22.86 9.12
N GLY A 88 -14.82 22.86 8.17
CA GLY A 88 -13.70 23.78 8.13
C GLY A 88 -12.56 23.46 9.10
N ILE A 89 -12.60 22.30 9.78
CA ILE A 89 -11.59 21.90 10.76
C ILE A 89 -10.34 21.43 10.04
N ILE A 90 -9.21 22.04 10.38
CA ILE A 90 -7.89 21.66 9.87
C ILE A 90 -7.50 20.29 10.42
N TYR A 91 -7.03 19.40 9.56
CA TYR A 91 -6.54 18.07 9.94
C TYR A 91 -5.31 17.65 9.17
N SER A 92 -4.49 16.81 9.81
CA SER A 92 -3.33 16.18 9.18
C SER A 92 -3.74 14.85 8.55
N ARG A 93 -3.63 14.76 7.22
CA ARG A 93 -3.93 13.54 6.45
C ARG A 93 -3.16 12.34 6.97
N ARG A 94 -1.89 12.54 7.34
CA ARG A 94 -1.02 11.49 7.89
C ARG A 94 -1.51 11.05 9.28
N ALA A 95 -1.73 11.99 10.20
CA ALA A 95 -2.14 11.66 11.56
C ALA A 95 -3.43 10.82 11.56
N VAL A 96 -4.40 11.18 10.73
CA VAL A 96 -5.66 10.43 10.59
C VAL A 96 -5.42 9.00 10.08
N ARG A 97 -4.55 8.81 9.08
CA ARG A 97 -4.18 7.47 8.58
C ARG A 97 -3.48 6.64 9.65
N ASP A 98 -2.55 7.23 10.38
CA ASP A 98 -1.75 6.56 11.41
C ASP A 98 -2.64 6.09 12.57
N ILE A 99 -3.61 6.92 12.98
CA ILE A 99 -4.61 6.55 14.00
C ILE A 99 -5.51 5.42 13.49
N ALA A 100 -5.98 5.51 12.25
CA ALA A 100 -6.83 4.46 11.67
C ALA A 100 -6.09 3.12 11.55
N GLU A 101 -4.80 3.14 11.19
CA GLU A 101 -3.96 1.94 11.18
C GLU A 101 -3.70 1.40 12.58
N SER A 102 -3.40 2.27 13.54
CA SER A 102 -3.21 1.89 14.95
C SER A 102 -4.48 1.26 15.53
N ALA A 103 -5.66 1.82 15.24
CA ALA A 103 -6.94 1.27 15.65
C ALA A 103 -7.19 -0.13 15.06
N ARG A 104 -6.92 -0.33 13.76
CA ARG A 104 -7.01 -1.65 13.11
C ARG A 104 -6.06 -2.67 13.74
N LYS A 105 -4.81 -2.30 13.99
CA LYS A 105 -3.81 -3.15 14.65
C LYS A 105 -4.22 -3.50 16.07
N SER A 106 -4.75 -2.53 16.84
CA SER A 106 -5.25 -2.76 18.19
C SER A 106 -6.43 -3.72 18.20
N ALA A 107 -7.40 -3.55 17.29
CA ALA A 107 -8.55 -4.45 17.15
C ALA A 107 -8.12 -5.89 16.81
N ALA A 108 -7.20 -6.05 15.86
CA ALA A 108 -6.63 -7.36 15.52
C ALA A 108 -5.87 -7.98 16.70
N GLY A 109 -5.10 -7.17 17.45
CA GLY A 109 -4.38 -7.63 18.65
C GLY A 109 -5.30 -8.11 19.77
N LYS A 110 -6.48 -7.49 19.94
CA LYS A 110 -7.49 -7.90 20.91
C LYS A 110 -8.10 -9.27 20.61
N LEU A 111 -8.20 -9.65 19.33
CA LEU A 111 -8.74 -10.94 18.89
C LEU A 111 -7.80 -12.14 19.21
N GLY A 112 -6.62 -11.86 19.77
CA GLY A 112 -5.60 -12.85 20.05
C GLY A 112 -4.57 -12.91 18.92
N GLY A 113 -3.35 -12.44 19.19
CA GLY A 113 -2.21 -12.61 18.28
C GLY A 113 -1.88 -14.08 18.02
N ASN A 114 -0.93 -14.34 17.12
CA ASN A 114 -0.57 -15.68 16.67
C ASN A 114 -0.41 -16.69 17.85
N PRO A 115 -1.29 -17.71 17.96
CA PRO A 115 -1.29 -18.64 19.09
C PRO A 115 0.00 -19.48 19.20
N LEU A 116 0.73 -19.66 18.10
CA LEU A 116 2.02 -20.36 18.08
C LEU A 116 3.07 -19.64 18.95
N LEU A 117 2.98 -18.31 19.10
CA LEU A 117 3.87 -17.55 19.97
C LEU A 117 3.64 -17.87 21.46
N LYS A 118 2.41 -18.21 21.87
CA LYS A 118 2.10 -18.59 23.26
C LYS A 118 2.65 -19.99 23.60
N GLN A 119 2.62 -20.90 22.63
CA GLN A 119 3.14 -22.27 22.80
C GLN A 119 4.66 -22.28 22.97
N ALA A 120 5.38 -21.48 22.19
CA ALA A 120 6.84 -21.35 22.29
C ALA A 120 7.30 -20.82 23.67
N VAL A 121 6.53 -19.94 24.32
CA VAL A 121 6.84 -19.45 25.67
C VAL A 121 6.59 -20.52 26.74
N LYS A 122 5.55 -21.36 26.59
CA LYS A 122 5.27 -22.44 27.54
C LYS A 122 6.36 -23.51 27.54
N GLN A 123 6.93 -23.82 26.38
CA GLN A 123 8.04 -24.78 26.25
C GLN A 123 9.35 -24.30 26.90
N ARG A 124 9.57 -22.98 27.00
CA ARG A 124 10.77 -22.42 27.65
C ARG A 124 10.69 -22.31 29.19
N ARG A 125 9.51 -22.49 29.78
CA ARG A 125 9.32 -22.41 31.25
C ARG A 125 9.66 -23.72 31.98
N GLY A 126 10.04 -24.78 31.28
CA GLY A 126 10.43 -26.08 31.86
C GLY A 126 11.94 -26.26 32.10
N SER A 127 12.76 -25.27 31.75
CA SER A 127 14.21 -25.30 31.96
C SER A 127 14.63 -24.00 32.64
N SER A 128 15.10 -24.09 33.87
CA SER A 128 15.81 -23.03 34.58
C SER A 128 16.98 -22.53 33.72
N ALA A 129 16.84 -21.34 33.16
CA ALA A 129 17.89 -20.64 32.43
C ALA A 129 18.27 -19.35 33.17
N PRO A 130 19.56 -18.96 33.19
CA PRO A 130 20.07 -17.92 34.07
C PRO A 130 19.54 -16.53 33.73
N ASP A 131 19.37 -15.75 34.79
CA ASP A 131 18.74 -14.43 34.88
C ASP A 131 19.57 -13.32 34.20
N SER A 132 19.63 -13.34 32.86
CA SER A 132 20.34 -12.30 32.10
C SER A 132 19.75 -12.06 30.71
N LEU A 133 18.43 -11.80 30.64
CA LEU A 133 17.84 -11.20 29.44
C LEU A 133 17.95 -9.66 29.54
N LYS A 134 18.97 -9.09 28.90
CA LYS A 134 19.03 -7.64 28.68
C LYS A 134 17.74 -7.18 27.97
N PRO A 135 17.11 -6.07 28.40
CA PRO A 135 15.88 -5.60 27.79
C PRO A 135 16.13 -5.30 26.31
N ILE A 136 15.39 -5.98 25.43
CA ILE A 136 15.39 -5.68 24.01
C ILE A 136 14.74 -4.30 23.86
N PHE A 137 15.57 -3.30 23.60
CA PHE A 137 15.16 -1.95 23.26
C PHE A 137 14.12 -1.99 22.14
N GLN A 138 13.14 -1.09 22.23
CA GLN A 138 12.07 -0.89 21.25
C GLN A 138 12.68 -0.84 19.83
N LYS A 139 12.33 -1.82 18.98
CA LYS A 139 12.80 -1.86 17.59
C LYS A 139 12.42 -0.53 16.92
N PRO A 140 13.37 0.26 16.40
CA PRO A 140 13.01 1.47 15.68
C PRO A 140 12.17 1.08 14.47
N GLU A 141 11.02 1.74 14.28
CA GLU A 141 10.28 1.68 13.03
C GLU A 141 11.11 2.38 11.96
N ALA A 142 12.05 1.63 11.39
CA ALA A 142 12.64 1.96 10.11
C ALA A 142 11.52 1.82 9.07
N THR A 143 10.95 2.95 8.64
CA THR A 143 10.41 3.05 7.29
C THR A 143 11.62 3.05 6.35
N THR A 144 12.14 1.86 6.11
CA THR A 144 12.92 1.57 4.93
C THR A 144 12.26 0.36 4.30
N THR A 145 11.73 0.57 3.10
CA THR A 145 11.78 -0.45 2.05
C THR A 145 13.22 -0.93 1.96
N THR A 146 13.61 -1.97 2.70
CA THR A 146 14.83 -2.73 2.42
C THR A 146 14.73 -4.15 2.95
N LYS A 147 14.79 -5.06 1.97
CA LYS A 147 15.54 -6.32 1.99
C LYS A 147 16.46 -6.41 3.21
N SER A 148 16.07 -7.24 4.18
CA SER A 148 16.95 -7.66 5.26
C SER A 148 17.99 -8.60 4.68
N CYS A 149 19.25 -8.17 4.68
CA CYS A 149 20.41 -9.05 4.54
C CYS A 149 20.51 -9.91 5.80
N ARG A 150 20.01 -11.15 5.71
CA ARG A 150 20.49 -12.25 6.54
C ARG A 150 21.76 -12.78 5.88
N THR A 151 22.83 -12.91 6.66
CA THR A 151 23.99 -13.74 6.31
C THR A 151 23.54 -15.20 6.27
N ASN A 152 22.98 -15.60 5.13
CA ASN A 152 22.81 -16.99 4.78
C ASN A 152 23.80 -17.24 3.64
N SER A 153 24.62 -18.27 3.84
CA SER A 153 25.43 -18.92 2.82
C SER A 153 24.73 -18.90 1.46
N ARG A 154 25.44 -18.32 0.50
CA ARG A 154 25.14 -18.27 -0.93
C ARG A 154 24.56 -19.61 -1.42
N THR A 155 23.26 -19.64 -1.68
CA THR A 155 22.59 -20.59 -2.58
C THR A 155 21.46 -19.84 -3.29
N GLU A 156 21.36 -20.08 -4.59
CA GLU A 156 20.77 -19.18 -5.58
C GLU A 156 19.23 -19.26 -5.66
N ALA A 157 18.60 -18.08 -5.76
CA ALA A 157 17.33 -17.69 -6.42
C ALA A 157 15.96 -18.43 -6.21
N ALA A 158 15.11 -17.85 -5.35
CA ALA A 158 13.78 -17.24 -5.62
C ALA A 158 12.69 -17.87 -6.56
N GLY A 159 12.62 -19.19 -6.78
CA GLY A 159 11.50 -19.83 -7.51
C GLY A 159 11.19 -21.27 -7.06
N PHE A 160 10.15 -21.89 -7.63
CA PHE A 160 9.96 -23.35 -7.56
C PHE A 160 10.87 -24.02 -8.59
N SER A 161 11.47 -25.16 -8.27
CA SER A 161 12.26 -25.92 -9.25
C SER A 161 11.37 -26.58 -10.30
N LEU A 162 11.90 -26.83 -11.50
CA LEU A 162 11.17 -27.54 -12.56
C LEU A 162 10.65 -28.91 -12.09
N ALA A 163 11.39 -29.59 -11.20
CA ALA A 163 10.96 -30.85 -10.60
C ALA A 163 9.70 -30.68 -9.72
N GLN A 164 9.64 -29.60 -8.92
CA GLN A 164 8.47 -29.29 -8.11
C GLN A 164 7.25 -28.94 -8.97
N VAL A 165 7.45 -28.20 -10.07
CA VAL A 165 6.39 -27.91 -11.05
C VAL A 165 5.89 -29.19 -11.72
N LYS A 166 6.79 -30.06 -12.17
CA LYS A 166 6.42 -31.34 -12.80
C LYS A 166 5.62 -32.23 -11.85
N ALA A 167 6.00 -32.30 -10.57
CA ALA A 167 5.24 -33.02 -9.56
C ALA A 167 3.82 -32.46 -9.40
N ALA A 168 3.66 -31.13 -9.32
CA ALA A 168 2.36 -30.49 -9.19
C ALA A 168 1.45 -30.70 -10.41
N PHE A 169 2.01 -30.76 -11.63
CA PHE A 169 1.24 -31.06 -12.84
C PHE A 169 0.96 -32.56 -13.01
N ALA A 170 1.79 -33.43 -12.45
CA ALA A 170 1.53 -34.87 -12.40
C ALA A 170 0.31 -35.19 -11.52
N GLU A 171 0.14 -34.50 -10.38
CA GLU A 171 -1.04 -34.65 -9.52
C GLU A 171 -2.37 -34.27 -10.24
N VAL A 172 -2.30 -33.38 -11.22
CA VAL A 172 -3.48 -32.90 -11.98
C VAL A 172 -3.64 -33.63 -13.32
N GLY A 173 -2.74 -34.56 -13.67
CA GLY A 173 -2.83 -35.35 -14.90
C GLY A 173 -2.59 -34.54 -16.20
N ARG A 174 -1.78 -33.48 -16.13
CA ARG A 174 -1.45 -32.57 -17.25
C ARG A 174 0.05 -32.27 -17.32
N SER A 175 0.88 -33.30 -17.20
CA SER A 175 2.35 -33.17 -17.12
C SER A 175 3.00 -32.52 -18.35
N GLU A 176 2.34 -32.56 -19.50
CA GLU A 176 2.78 -31.96 -20.76
C GLU A 176 2.87 -30.43 -20.71
N LEU A 177 2.09 -29.78 -19.84
CA LEU A 177 2.06 -28.32 -19.69
C LEU A 177 3.08 -27.79 -18.66
N ALA A 178 3.78 -28.68 -17.96
CA ALA A 178 4.67 -28.31 -16.86
C ALA A 178 5.86 -27.45 -17.31
N ASN A 179 6.44 -27.75 -18.48
CA ASN A 179 7.57 -26.98 -19.03
C ASN A 179 7.12 -25.57 -19.46
N GLU A 180 6.00 -25.47 -20.20
CA GLU A 180 5.45 -24.18 -20.64
C GLU A 180 5.07 -23.30 -19.44
N PHE A 181 4.51 -23.91 -18.39
CA PHE A 181 4.22 -23.22 -17.14
C PHE A 181 5.51 -22.72 -16.46
N PHE A 182 6.55 -23.54 -16.38
CA PHE A 182 7.82 -23.18 -15.76
C PHE A 182 8.47 -22.00 -16.50
N ASP A 183 8.64 -22.11 -17.81
CA ASP A 183 9.27 -21.09 -18.66
C ASP A 183 8.52 -19.74 -18.58
N TYR A 184 7.18 -19.79 -18.59
CA TYR A 184 6.33 -18.60 -18.49
C TYR A 184 6.49 -17.83 -17.17
N ASN A 185 6.74 -18.54 -16.07
CA ASN A 185 6.87 -17.96 -14.73
C ASN A 185 8.32 -17.59 -14.41
N GLU A 186 9.29 -18.36 -14.92
CA GLU A 186 10.72 -18.06 -14.83
C GLU A 186 11.05 -16.77 -15.57
N ALA A 187 10.54 -16.58 -16.79
CA ALA A 187 10.69 -15.34 -17.55
C ALA A 187 10.07 -14.11 -16.87
N ARG A 188 9.11 -14.31 -15.96
CA ARG A 188 8.45 -13.26 -15.17
C ARG A 188 8.98 -13.14 -13.75
N GLY A 189 10.06 -13.86 -13.40
CA GLY A 189 10.67 -13.78 -12.09
C GLY A 189 9.75 -14.15 -10.92
N TRP A 190 8.77 -15.04 -11.16
CA TRP A 190 7.84 -15.54 -10.13
C TRP A 190 7.15 -14.43 -9.30
N GLU A 191 6.75 -13.33 -9.95
CA GLU A 191 6.32 -12.08 -9.30
C GLU A 191 5.05 -12.20 -8.40
N LYS A 192 4.32 -13.32 -8.45
CA LYS A 192 3.06 -13.54 -7.71
C LYS A 192 3.02 -14.92 -7.03
N VAL A 193 3.88 -15.16 -6.03
CA VAL A 193 3.89 -16.44 -5.30
C VAL A 193 3.04 -16.37 -4.03
N ARG A 194 2.08 -17.29 -3.90
CA ARG A 194 1.65 -17.83 -2.59
C ARG A 194 1.36 -19.34 -2.60
N ASP A 195 0.96 -19.95 -3.72
CA ASP A 195 0.66 -21.40 -3.80
C ASP A 195 0.83 -21.96 -5.24
N LEU A 196 1.72 -22.95 -5.41
CA LEU A 196 1.99 -23.62 -6.70
C LEU A 196 0.76 -24.37 -7.22
N SER A 197 -0.01 -25.01 -6.34
CA SER A 197 -1.19 -25.79 -6.70
C SER A 197 -2.28 -24.89 -7.30
N ALA A 198 -2.48 -23.70 -6.72
CA ALA A 198 -3.40 -22.70 -7.24
C ALA A 198 -2.96 -22.15 -8.62
N MET A 199 -1.66 -21.91 -8.79
CA MET A 199 -1.12 -21.44 -10.07
C MET A 199 -1.27 -22.49 -11.17
N THR A 200 -1.00 -23.76 -10.88
CA THR A 200 -1.22 -24.89 -11.80
C THR A 200 -2.67 -24.95 -12.27
N ARG A 201 -3.65 -24.91 -11.34
CA ARG A 201 -5.08 -24.93 -11.67
C ARG A 201 -5.51 -23.76 -12.56
N LEU A 202 -5.05 -22.54 -12.25
CA LEU A 202 -5.38 -21.35 -13.03
C LEU A 202 -4.74 -21.36 -14.43
N PHE A 203 -3.53 -21.89 -14.54
CA PHE A 203 -2.83 -22.01 -15.80
C PHE A 203 -3.54 -23.00 -16.74
N ILE A 204 -3.91 -24.18 -16.23
CA ILE A 204 -4.64 -25.19 -17.00
C ILE A 204 -5.96 -24.61 -17.51
N ARG A 205 -6.77 -23.99 -16.63
CA ARG A 205 -8.03 -23.35 -17.01
C ARG A 205 -7.83 -22.32 -18.13
N ARG A 206 -6.82 -21.46 -18.02
CA ARG A 206 -6.54 -20.42 -19.03
C ARG A 206 -6.04 -21.03 -20.35
N HIS A 207 -5.27 -22.10 -20.29
CA HIS A 207 -4.79 -22.82 -21.46
C HIS A 207 -5.97 -23.43 -22.24
N GLU A 208 -6.91 -24.07 -21.53
CA GLU A 208 -8.14 -24.63 -22.10
C GLU A 208 -9.05 -23.55 -22.70
N GLU A 209 -9.26 -22.42 -22.02
CA GLU A 209 -10.04 -21.29 -22.54
C GLU A 209 -9.45 -20.71 -23.85
N ARG A 210 -8.12 -20.68 -23.98
CA ARG A 210 -7.45 -20.25 -25.21
C ARG A 210 -7.64 -21.26 -26.35
N GLN A 211 -7.56 -22.55 -26.06
CA GLN A 211 -7.80 -23.58 -27.07
C GLN A 211 -9.26 -23.56 -27.54
N ALA A 212 -10.23 -23.42 -26.62
CA ALA A 212 -11.65 -23.29 -26.94
C ALA A 212 -11.95 -22.05 -27.81
N LYS A 213 -11.27 -20.93 -27.58
CA LYS A 213 -11.39 -19.73 -28.44
C LYS A 213 -10.77 -19.93 -29.81
N ARG A 214 -9.65 -20.65 -29.92
CA ARG A 214 -9.02 -20.98 -31.21
C ARG A 214 -9.92 -21.90 -32.05
N THR A 215 -10.58 -22.89 -31.44
CA THR A 215 -11.48 -23.80 -32.15
C THR A 215 -12.81 -23.13 -32.55
N ASN A 216 -13.38 -22.26 -31.71
CA ASN A 216 -14.60 -21.51 -32.05
C ASN A 216 -14.35 -20.37 -33.08
N GLY A 217 -13.15 -19.81 -33.14
CA GLY A 217 -12.78 -18.78 -34.12
C GLY A 217 -12.74 -19.27 -35.57
N THR A 218 -12.49 -20.57 -35.77
CA THR A 218 -12.44 -21.20 -37.09
C THR A 218 -13.83 -21.45 -37.67
N ARG A 219 -14.85 -21.64 -36.83
CA ARG A 219 -16.23 -21.96 -37.24
C ARG A 219 -17.04 -20.76 -37.78
N LYS A 220 -16.54 -19.53 -37.60
CA LYS A 220 -17.23 -18.28 -38.02
C LYS A 220 -16.82 -17.74 -39.40
N ARG A 221 -15.94 -18.41 -40.15
CA ARG A 221 -15.44 -17.95 -41.48
C ARG A 221 -15.94 -18.79 -42.66
N SER A 222 -17.21 -19.15 -42.72
CA SER A 222 -17.86 -19.57 -43.97
C SER A 222 -19.03 -18.63 -44.27
N HIS A 223 -18.78 -17.60 -45.08
CA HIS A 223 -19.82 -16.77 -45.67
C HIS A 223 -20.32 -17.40 -46.99
N PRO A 224 -21.63 -17.46 -47.26
CA PRO A 224 -22.14 -17.92 -48.54
C PRO A 224 -21.90 -16.84 -49.63
N ALA A 225 -21.51 -17.28 -50.83
CA ALA A 225 -21.24 -16.40 -51.97
C ALA A 225 -22.52 -15.66 -52.42
N LYS A 226 -22.43 -14.34 -52.65
CA LYS A 226 -23.49 -13.52 -53.25
C LYS A 226 -23.23 -13.29 -54.75
N PRO A 227 -24.28 -13.21 -55.59
CA PRO A 227 -24.16 -13.14 -57.04
C PRO A 227 -23.82 -11.73 -57.54
N SER A 228 -23.05 -11.66 -58.63
CA SER A 228 -22.59 -10.43 -59.28
C SER A 228 -23.68 -9.77 -60.12
N GLY A 229 -24.08 -8.54 -59.74
CA GLY A 229 -24.93 -7.64 -60.51
C GLY A 229 -24.16 -6.37 -60.88
N ASN A 230 -24.01 -6.15 -62.18
CA ASN A 230 -23.26 -5.09 -62.84
C ASN A 230 -24.11 -3.80 -62.93
N ILE A 231 -23.58 -2.62 -62.58
CA ILE A 231 -24.22 -1.32 -62.88
C ILE A 231 -23.13 -0.33 -63.32
N PRO A 232 -23.27 0.35 -64.48
CA PRO A 232 -22.23 1.19 -65.07
C PRO A 232 -22.22 2.63 -64.52
N TYR A 233 -21.04 3.23 -64.60
CA TYR A 233 -20.73 4.63 -64.26
C TYR A 233 -21.44 5.63 -65.18
N ALA A 234 -21.90 6.75 -64.62
CA ALA A 234 -22.29 7.94 -65.36
C ALA A 234 -21.50 9.15 -64.83
N ASP A 235 -20.86 9.84 -65.78
CA ASP A 235 -19.97 10.97 -65.64
C ASP A 235 -20.67 12.28 -65.26
N GLY A 236 -19.89 13.16 -64.59
CA GLY A 236 -19.82 14.60 -64.86
C GLY A 236 -20.94 15.50 -64.32
N CYS A 237 -20.59 16.51 -63.51
CA CYS A 237 -20.44 17.90 -63.97
C CYS A 237 -20.09 18.84 -62.80
N GLN A 238 -19.53 19.99 -63.18
CA GLN A 238 -18.66 20.91 -62.44
C GLN A 238 -19.32 21.87 -61.43
N PRO A 239 -18.50 22.59 -60.62
CA PRO A 239 -18.96 23.39 -59.49
C PRO A 239 -19.26 24.85 -59.85
N ARG A 240 -20.04 25.51 -59.00
CA ARG A 240 -19.86 26.91 -58.61
C ARG A 240 -20.03 27.04 -57.11
#